data_AF-A0A848UI88-F1
#
_entry.id   AF-A0A848UI88-F1
#
_cell.length_a   1.000
_cell.length_b   1.000
_cell.length_c   1.000
_cell.angle_alpha   90.00
_cell.angle_beta   90.00
_cell.angle_gamma   90.00
#
_symmetry.space_group_name_H-M   'P 1'
#
loop_
_entity.id
_entity.type
_entity.pdbx_description
1 polymer ?
#
loop_
_entity_poly.entity_id
_entity_poly.type
_entity_poly.pdbx_seq_one_letter_code
_entity_poly.pdbx_strand_id
1 'polypeptide(L)'
;MFKTDGSLFHPLLTKKPEALPEAFTFPFYYQPHKLSVIAANEVQSYLSSQTDFEHNFGLDEKKSGLKIGKMFGVMIVKNDSGVLGYLASFSGKLGESNYLNGFVPPIYDNLNPEGFYKKGEAHLNALNAEIENLETNADYLSALKTVERVKVDFETALKDYKCFIKSEKLKRKKKRVEAEQQLSQDAYENLLEELKKQSIFYHFRLKDLKRDWEHKITEAKANLESYEHTINQLKFERKTLSA
;
A
#
# COMPACT_ATOMS: atom_id res chain seq x y z
N MET A 1 -12.90 18.53 -43.79
CA MET A 1 -12.91 17.08 -44.07
C MET A 1 -11.79 16.45 -43.27
N PHE A 2 -12.11 15.41 -42.48
CA PHE A 2 -11.14 14.70 -41.66
C PHE A 2 -10.03 14.11 -42.53
N LYS A 3 -8.79 14.17 -42.04
CA LYS A 3 -7.60 13.72 -42.78
C LYS A 3 -7.01 12.50 -42.11
N THR A 4 -6.73 11.47 -42.89
CA THR A 4 -6.09 10.22 -42.45
C THR A 4 -4.71 10.01 -43.08
N ASP A 5 -4.17 11.03 -43.76
CA ASP A 5 -2.86 11.04 -44.43
C ASP A 5 -1.68 11.25 -43.47
N GLY A 6 -1.87 11.00 -42.18
CA GLY A 6 -0.90 11.28 -41.12
C GLY A 6 -0.87 12.75 -40.66
N SER A 7 -1.62 13.65 -41.29
CA SER A 7 -1.81 15.02 -40.80
C SER A 7 -2.64 15.04 -39.52
N LEU A 8 -2.14 15.72 -38.49
CA LEU A 8 -2.91 15.98 -37.25
C LEU A 8 -3.86 17.18 -37.39
N PHE A 9 -3.60 18.06 -38.35
CA PHE A 9 -4.40 19.25 -38.59
C PHE A 9 -5.47 18.97 -39.65
N HIS A 10 -6.72 19.27 -39.31
CA HIS A 10 -7.86 19.16 -40.21
C HIS A 10 -8.37 20.55 -40.58
N PRO A 11 -8.22 20.99 -41.84
CA PRO A 11 -8.75 22.28 -42.27
C PRO A 11 -10.27 22.33 -42.13
N LEU A 12 -10.78 23.42 -41.53
CA LEU A 12 -12.20 23.65 -41.33
C LEU A 12 -12.74 24.56 -42.45
N LEU A 13 -13.57 24.02 -43.33
CA LEU A 13 -14.15 24.77 -44.44
C LEU A 13 -15.47 25.42 -44.02
N THR A 14 -15.42 26.70 -43.65
CA THR A 14 -16.63 27.47 -43.30
C THR A 14 -17.09 28.33 -44.47
N LYS A 15 -18.35 28.16 -44.90
CA LYS A 15 -18.95 28.97 -45.99
C LYS A 15 -19.15 30.46 -45.63
N LYS A 16 -19.10 30.79 -44.33
CA LYS A 16 -19.22 32.16 -43.81
C LYS A 16 -18.16 32.36 -42.73
N PRO A 17 -17.58 33.57 -42.60
CA PRO A 17 -16.70 33.88 -41.48
C PRO A 17 -17.50 33.85 -40.18
N GLU A 18 -17.09 32.99 -39.26
CA GLU A 18 -17.62 32.93 -37.89
C GLU A 18 -16.64 33.68 -36.98
N ALA A 19 -17.14 34.49 -36.04
CA ALA A 19 -16.27 35.11 -35.04
C ALA A 19 -15.63 34.02 -34.17
N LEU A 20 -14.34 34.19 -33.84
CA LEU A 20 -13.66 33.32 -32.90
C LEU A 20 -14.02 33.73 -31.46
N PRO A 21 -14.14 32.77 -30.53
CA PRO A 21 -14.36 33.09 -29.13
C PRO A 21 -13.15 33.85 -28.56
N GLU A 22 -13.41 34.86 -27.73
CA GLU A 22 -12.36 35.67 -27.09
C GLU A 22 -11.73 34.97 -25.87
N ALA A 23 -12.39 33.97 -25.31
CA ALA A 23 -11.95 33.21 -24.15
C ALA A 23 -12.35 31.73 -24.24
N PHE A 24 -11.64 30.87 -23.49
CA PHE A 24 -12.00 29.47 -23.34
C PHE A 24 -13.29 29.31 -22.53
N THR A 25 -14.10 28.33 -22.90
CA THR A 25 -15.36 28.01 -22.20
C THR A 25 -15.11 27.23 -20.92
N PHE A 26 -15.96 27.44 -19.91
CA PHE A 26 -15.92 26.67 -18.67
C PHE A 26 -16.34 25.20 -18.93
N PRO A 27 -15.57 24.18 -18.52
CA PRO A 27 -15.72 22.81 -19.02
C PRO A 27 -16.99 22.07 -18.55
N PHE A 28 -17.69 22.54 -17.52
CA PHE A 28 -18.83 21.82 -16.94
C PHE A 28 -20.20 22.43 -17.28
N TYR A 29 -20.26 23.69 -17.72
CA TYR A 29 -21.49 24.39 -18.07
C TYR A 29 -21.24 25.40 -19.19
N TYR A 30 -21.29 24.93 -20.44
CA TYR A 30 -21.12 25.78 -21.60
C TYR A 30 -21.99 25.31 -22.77
N GLN A 31 -22.36 26.26 -23.62
CA GLN A 31 -22.84 25.96 -24.95
C GLN A 31 -21.63 25.83 -25.87
N PRO A 32 -21.44 24.69 -26.57
CA PRO A 32 -20.29 24.51 -27.44
C PRO A 32 -20.31 25.54 -28.57
N HIS A 33 -19.14 26.10 -28.87
CA HIS A 33 -19.01 27.02 -29.99
C HIS A 33 -19.37 26.32 -31.30
N LYS A 34 -20.01 27.04 -32.23
CA LYS A 34 -20.49 26.48 -33.51
C LYS A 34 -19.37 25.82 -34.32
N LEU A 35 -18.17 26.41 -34.31
CA LEU A 35 -17.00 25.82 -34.96
C LEU A 35 -16.65 24.44 -34.38
N SER A 36 -16.71 24.29 -33.05
CA SER A 36 -16.49 23.00 -32.37
C SER A 36 -17.57 21.98 -32.73
N VAL A 37 -18.83 22.41 -32.88
CA VAL A 37 -19.92 21.53 -33.34
C VAL A 37 -19.66 21.05 -34.77
N ILE A 38 -19.21 21.93 -35.68
CA ILE A 38 -18.88 21.55 -37.06
C ILE A 38 -17.73 20.54 -37.07
N ALA A 39 -16.65 20.80 -36.32
CA ALA A 39 -15.52 19.88 -36.21
C ALA A 39 -15.94 18.52 -35.64
N ALA A 40 -16.76 18.50 -34.58
CA ALA A 40 -17.28 17.26 -34.00
C ALA A 40 -18.12 16.46 -35.02
N ASN A 41 -18.96 17.13 -35.80
CA ASN A 41 -19.75 16.48 -36.86
C ASN A 41 -18.86 15.88 -37.97
N GLU A 42 -17.75 16.53 -38.32
CA GLU A 42 -16.79 15.95 -39.27
C GLU A 42 -16.13 14.68 -38.72
N VAL A 43 -15.72 14.68 -37.45
CA VAL A 43 -15.16 13.49 -36.79
C VAL A 43 -16.20 12.37 -36.73
N GLN A 44 -17.45 12.67 -36.36
CA GLN A 44 -18.55 11.69 -36.36
C GLN A 44 -18.78 11.10 -37.76
N SER A 45 -18.80 11.95 -38.79
CA SER A 45 -19.00 11.51 -40.19
C SER A 45 -17.88 10.56 -40.65
N TYR A 46 -16.65 10.87 -40.28
CA TYR A 46 -15.50 10.00 -40.52
C TYR A 46 -15.67 8.66 -39.76
N LEU A 47 -15.96 8.69 -38.46
CA LEU A 47 -16.14 7.48 -37.64
C LEU A 47 -17.28 6.56 -38.14
N SER A 48 -18.32 7.13 -38.76
CA SER A 48 -19.44 6.38 -39.34
C SER A 48 -19.09 5.67 -40.66
N SER A 49 -18.02 6.07 -41.34
CA SER A 49 -17.69 5.59 -42.70
C SER A 49 -16.29 5.01 -42.85
N GLN A 50 -15.40 5.23 -41.87
CA GLN A 50 -14.03 4.75 -41.88
C GLN A 50 -13.96 3.21 -41.89
N THR A 51 -12.87 2.72 -42.46
CA THR A 51 -12.50 1.29 -42.47
C THR A 51 -11.03 1.06 -42.04
N ASP A 52 -10.37 2.07 -41.49
CA ASP A 52 -8.96 2.04 -41.10
C ASP A 52 -8.71 1.47 -39.69
N PHE A 53 -9.74 1.29 -38.86
CA PHE A 53 -9.67 0.50 -37.63
C PHE A 53 -11.02 -0.13 -37.25
N GLU A 54 -10.95 -1.22 -36.49
CA GLU A 54 -12.15 -1.90 -35.98
C GLU A 54 -12.48 -1.49 -34.55
N HIS A 55 -13.71 -1.01 -34.32
CA HIS A 55 -14.26 -0.81 -32.99
C HIS A 55 -15.79 -0.96 -33.00
N ASN A 56 -16.33 -1.59 -31.96
CA ASN A 56 -17.78 -1.73 -31.79
C ASN A 56 -18.35 -0.59 -30.93
N PHE A 57 -18.68 0.52 -31.59
CA PHE A 57 -19.34 1.67 -30.95
C PHE A 57 -20.81 1.40 -30.55
N GLY A 58 -21.37 0.24 -30.88
CA GLY A 58 -22.79 -0.06 -30.67
C GLY A 58 -23.75 0.60 -31.66
N LEU A 59 -23.23 1.14 -32.78
CA LEU A 59 -24.03 1.79 -33.84
C LEU A 59 -24.50 0.84 -34.95
N ASP A 60 -23.87 -0.33 -35.09
CA ASP A 60 -24.21 -1.35 -36.08
C ASP A 60 -24.57 -2.65 -35.36
N GLU A 61 -25.80 -3.11 -35.54
CA GLU A 61 -26.31 -4.35 -34.94
C GLU A 61 -25.61 -5.61 -35.48
N LYS A 62 -24.96 -5.52 -36.65
CA LYS A 62 -24.25 -6.63 -37.29
C LYS A 62 -22.81 -6.80 -36.77
N LYS A 63 -22.26 -5.82 -36.05
CA LYS A 63 -20.90 -5.91 -35.48
C LYS A 63 -20.91 -6.78 -34.22
N SER A 64 -20.18 -7.89 -34.27
CA SER A 64 -19.91 -8.75 -33.11
C SER A 64 -18.96 -8.10 -32.11
N GLY A 65 -18.97 -8.56 -30.86
CA GLY A 65 -18.08 -8.07 -29.80
C GLY A 65 -18.76 -7.12 -28.81
N LEU A 66 -17.98 -6.63 -27.84
CA LEU A 66 -18.48 -5.82 -26.73
C LEU A 66 -18.82 -4.40 -27.21
N LYS A 67 -20.08 -3.98 -27.04
CA LYS A 67 -20.57 -2.64 -27.42
C LYS A 67 -20.08 -1.60 -26.40
N ILE A 68 -19.08 -0.80 -26.77
CA ILE A 68 -18.48 0.21 -25.89
C ILE A 68 -18.38 1.54 -26.61
N GLY A 69 -19.00 2.58 -26.03
CA GLY A 69 -18.86 3.96 -26.48
C GLY A 69 -17.47 4.53 -26.21
N LYS A 70 -17.11 5.61 -26.91
CA LYS A 70 -15.82 6.28 -26.78
C LYS A 70 -16.01 7.79 -26.74
N MET A 71 -15.19 8.47 -25.93
CA MET A 71 -15.16 9.94 -25.92
C MET A 71 -14.14 10.43 -26.92
N PHE A 72 -14.57 11.35 -27.78
CA PHE A 72 -13.73 12.07 -28.74
C PHE A 72 -13.72 13.55 -28.39
N GLY A 73 -12.57 14.19 -28.54
CA GLY A 73 -12.39 15.62 -28.35
C GLY A 73 -12.01 16.30 -29.65
N VAL A 74 -12.45 17.55 -29.83
CA VAL A 74 -11.99 18.43 -30.91
C VAL A 74 -11.53 19.75 -30.33
N MET A 75 -10.46 20.31 -30.89
CA MET A 75 -9.95 21.63 -30.52
C MET A 75 -9.76 22.48 -31.76
N ILE A 76 -10.43 23.63 -31.81
CA ILE A 76 -10.27 24.60 -32.90
C ILE A 76 -8.93 25.30 -32.75
N VAL A 77 -8.14 25.30 -33.83
CA VAL A 77 -6.80 25.87 -33.86
C VAL A 77 -6.58 26.65 -35.15
N LYS A 78 -5.65 27.60 -35.10
CA LYS A 78 -5.12 28.28 -36.29
C LYS A 78 -3.68 27.82 -36.47
N ASN A 79 -3.32 27.37 -37.66
CA ASN A 79 -1.92 26.99 -37.94
C ASN A 79 -1.04 28.22 -38.20
N ASP A 80 0.25 28.01 -38.38
CA ASP A 80 1.24 29.08 -38.61
C ASP A 80 0.98 29.90 -39.88
N SER A 81 0.34 29.29 -40.89
CA SER A 81 -0.10 29.96 -42.11
C SER A 81 -1.42 30.74 -41.94
N GLY A 82 -1.97 30.75 -40.73
CA GLY A 82 -3.20 31.44 -40.41
C GLY A 82 -4.48 30.72 -40.83
N VAL A 83 -4.40 29.46 -41.25
CA VAL A 83 -5.55 28.66 -41.67
C VAL A 83 -6.27 28.10 -40.44
N LEU A 84 -7.60 28.27 -40.42
CA LEU A 84 -8.44 27.74 -39.36
C LEU A 84 -8.71 26.24 -39.59
N GLY A 85 -8.58 25.46 -38.52
CA GLY A 85 -8.81 24.03 -38.53
C GLY A 85 -9.10 23.50 -37.14
N TYR A 86 -8.98 22.19 -37.00
CA TYR A 86 -9.10 21.51 -35.72
C TYR A 86 -8.11 20.36 -35.58
N LEU A 87 -7.86 20.02 -34.31
CA LEU A 87 -7.22 18.78 -33.90
C LEU A 87 -8.31 17.86 -33.33
N ALA A 88 -8.14 16.54 -33.48
CA ALA A 88 -9.04 15.54 -32.92
C ALA A 88 -8.29 14.57 -32.00
N SER A 89 -8.92 14.14 -30.91
CA SER A 89 -8.37 13.15 -29.96
C SER A 89 -9.44 12.17 -29.48
N PHE A 90 -9.02 11.08 -28.82
CA PHE A 90 -9.89 10.13 -28.15
C PHE A 90 -9.35 9.72 -26.78
N SER A 91 -10.22 9.23 -25.89
CA SER A 91 -9.83 8.83 -24.53
C SER A 91 -9.20 7.43 -24.46
N GLY A 92 -7.99 7.21 -23.96
CA GLY A 92 -7.41 5.85 -23.86
C GLY A 92 -7.15 5.18 -25.22
N LYS A 93 -7.30 3.86 -25.35
CA LYS A 93 -7.01 3.09 -26.60
C LYS A 93 -8.25 2.86 -27.48
N LEU A 94 -8.09 2.84 -28.80
CA LEU A 94 -9.14 2.56 -29.77
C LEU A 94 -8.66 1.52 -30.78
N GLY A 95 -9.44 0.46 -31.02
CA GLY A 95 -9.01 -0.64 -31.92
C GLY A 95 -7.66 -1.25 -31.51
N GLU A 96 -7.43 -1.46 -30.21
CA GLU A 96 -6.16 -1.92 -29.64
C GLU A 96 -4.93 -1.02 -29.88
N SER A 97 -5.13 0.22 -30.38
CA SER A 97 -4.06 1.19 -30.61
C SER A 97 -4.22 2.48 -29.80
N ASN A 98 -3.09 3.06 -29.39
CA ASN A 98 -2.99 4.44 -28.88
C ASN A 98 -2.69 5.46 -29.98
N TYR A 99 -2.38 5.00 -31.20
CA TYR A 99 -1.96 5.81 -32.33
C TYR A 99 -2.85 5.48 -33.53
N LEU A 100 -3.62 6.47 -33.99
CA LEU A 100 -4.45 6.38 -35.18
C LEU A 100 -4.23 7.62 -36.04
N ASN A 101 -4.17 7.44 -37.36
CA ASN A 101 -3.97 8.55 -38.28
C ASN A 101 -5.08 9.59 -38.14
N GLY A 102 -4.71 10.87 -38.18
CA GLY A 102 -5.66 11.97 -38.00
C GLY A 102 -6.02 12.25 -36.54
N PHE A 103 -5.58 11.45 -35.56
CA PHE A 103 -5.77 11.79 -34.15
C PHE A 103 -4.44 12.20 -33.52
N VAL A 104 -4.50 13.23 -32.67
CA VAL A 104 -3.31 13.63 -31.92
C VAL A 104 -2.88 12.48 -31.01
N PRO A 105 -1.57 12.15 -30.98
CA PRO A 105 -1.08 11.09 -30.11
C PRO A 105 -1.25 11.47 -28.64
N PRO A 106 -1.36 10.49 -27.73
CA PRO A 106 -1.31 10.79 -26.31
C PRO A 106 0.02 11.44 -25.95
N ILE A 107 0.00 12.37 -24.99
CA ILE A 107 1.21 13.04 -24.49
C ILE A 107 2.18 12.00 -23.87
N TYR A 108 1.66 10.86 -23.41
CA TYR A 108 2.44 9.79 -22.80
C TYR A 108 1.84 8.40 -23.11
N ASP A 109 2.67 7.45 -23.55
CA ASP A 109 2.23 6.09 -23.86
C ASP A 109 2.40 5.15 -22.66
N ASN A 110 1.31 4.88 -21.97
CA ASN A 110 1.28 3.93 -20.83
C ASN A 110 1.50 2.46 -21.26
N LEU A 111 1.51 2.15 -22.56
CA LEU A 111 1.71 0.79 -23.06
C LEU A 111 3.16 0.47 -23.41
N ASN A 112 4.06 1.47 -23.43
CA ASN A 112 5.47 1.24 -23.75
C ASN A 112 6.14 0.37 -22.67
N PRO A 113 6.58 -0.86 -23.00
CA PRO A 113 7.22 -1.75 -22.04
C PRO A 113 8.60 -1.25 -21.54
N GLU A 114 9.25 -0.36 -22.27
CA GLU A 114 10.50 0.31 -21.86
C GLU A 114 10.25 1.61 -21.08
N GLY A 115 8.99 2.04 -20.95
CA GLY A 115 8.60 3.27 -20.28
C GLY A 115 8.90 3.26 -18.79
N PHE A 116 9.23 4.43 -18.25
CA PHE A 116 9.58 4.68 -16.83
C PHE A 116 8.60 4.02 -15.84
N TYR A 117 7.31 3.95 -16.19
CA TYR A 117 6.25 3.41 -15.34
C TYR A 117 6.35 1.88 -15.15
N LYS A 118 6.62 1.10 -16.21
CA LYS A 118 6.73 -0.35 -16.08
C LYS A 118 7.98 -0.79 -15.31
N LYS A 119 9.08 -0.03 -15.41
CA LYS A 119 10.31 -0.28 -14.64
C LYS A 119 10.10 0.05 -13.15
N GLY A 120 9.45 1.18 -12.85
CA GLY A 120 9.07 1.54 -11.48
C GLY A 120 8.09 0.54 -10.85
N GLU A 121 7.08 0.11 -11.60
CA GLU A 121 6.10 -0.88 -11.16
C GLU A 121 6.74 -2.27 -10.94
N ALA A 122 7.64 -2.70 -11.83
CA ALA A 122 8.37 -3.96 -11.65
C ALA A 122 9.24 -3.95 -10.38
N HIS A 123 9.94 -2.83 -10.10
CA HIS A 123 10.74 -2.68 -8.89
C HIS A 123 9.88 -2.68 -7.62
N LEU A 124 8.76 -1.94 -7.63
CA LEU A 124 7.81 -1.94 -6.51
C LEU A 124 7.18 -3.32 -6.28
N ASN A 125 6.85 -4.05 -7.34
CA ASN A 125 6.32 -5.41 -7.24
C ASN A 125 7.35 -6.39 -6.68
N ALA A 126 8.62 -6.27 -7.08
CA ALA A 126 9.71 -7.07 -6.52
C ALA A 126 9.89 -6.80 -5.01
N LEU A 127 9.92 -5.53 -4.60
CA LEU A 127 9.98 -5.14 -3.18
C LEU A 127 8.79 -5.68 -2.38
N ASN A 128 7.57 -5.60 -2.92
CA ASN A 128 6.38 -6.15 -2.27
C ASN A 128 6.48 -7.67 -2.08
N ALA A 129 6.90 -8.40 -3.11
CA ALA A 129 7.07 -9.85 -3.05
C ALA A 129 8.16 -10.26 -2.04
N GLU A 130 9.26 -9.51 -1.96
CA GLU A 130 10.32 -9.76 -1.01
C GLU A 130 9.87 -9.51 0.44
N ILE A 131 9.16 -8.40 0.70
CA ILE A 131 8.55 -8.12 2.00
C ILE A 131 7.58 -9.22 2.41
N GLU A 132 6.68 -9.64 1.50
CA GLU A 132 5.70 -10.69 1.78
C GLU A 132 6.39 -12.03 2.10
N ASN A 133 7.43 -12.41 1.36
CA ASN A 133 8.21 -13.62 1.63
C ASN A 133 8.89 -13.57 3.01
N LEU A 134 9.42 -12.41 3.42
CA LEU A 134 10.05 -12.24 4.73
C LEU A 134 9.01 -12.25 5.86
N GLU A 135 7.84 -11.62 5.67
CA GLU A 135 6.77 -11.57 6.67
C GLU A 135 6.04 -12.91 6.85
N THR A 136 6.04 -13.75 5.81
CA THR A 136 5.47 -15.10 5.85
C THR A 136 6.50 -16.18 6.16
N ASN A 137 7.77 -15.80 6.32
CA ASN A 137 8.85 -16.72 6.65
C ASN A 137 8.58 -17.42 7.99
N ALA A 138 8.76 -18.74 8.02
CA ALA A 138 8.48 -19.56 9.19
C ALA A 138 9.33 -19.19 10.41
N ASP A 139 10.59 -18.79 10.21
CA ASP A 139 11.51 -18.40 11.28
C ASP A 139 11.12 -17.05 11.89
N TYR A 140 10.72 -16.09 11.06
CA TYR A 140 10.18 -14.80 11.52
C TYR A 140 8.89 -15.00 12.34
N LEU A 141 7.95 -15.78 11.83
CA LEU A 141 6.70 -16.10 12.55
C LEU A 141 6.98 -16.87 13.85
N SER A 142 7.99 -17.73 13.88
CA SER A 142 8.45 -18.42 15.08
C SER A 142 9.08 -17.46 16.09
N ALA A 143 9.88 -16.49 15.64
CA ALA A 143 10.48 -15.47 16.48
C ALA A 143 9.41 -14.59 17.14
N LEU A 144 8.39 -14.15 16.39
CA LEU A 144 7.23 -13.42 16.92
C LEU A 144 6.54 -14.21 18.04
N LYS A 145 6.16 -15.46 17.76
CA LYS A 145 5.53 -16.35 18.75
C LYS A 145 6.42 -16.59 19.96
N THR A 146 7.74 -16.67 19.77
CA THR A 146 8.69 -16.87 20.86
C THR A 146 8.72 -15.67 21.80
N VAL A 147 8.73 -14.44 21.28
CA VAL A 147 8.66 -13.21 22.10
C VAL A 147 7.37 -13.18 22.93
N GLU A 148 6.23 -13.50 22.32
CA GLU A 148 4.94 -13.54 23.03
C GLU A 148 4.93 -14.63 24.11
N ARG A 149 5.36 -15.85 23.75
CA ARG A 149 5.42 -16.99 24.68
C ARG A 149 6.30 -16.68 25.88
N VAL A 150 7.51 -16.16 25.68
CA VAL A 150 8.44 -15.85 26.78
C VAL A 150 7.85 -14.80 27.73
N LYS A 151 7.07 -13.81 27.23
CA LYS A 151 6.37 -12.84 28.09
C LYS A 151 5.27 -13.52 28.93
N VAL A 152 4.45 -14.37 28.31
CA VAL A 152 3.39 -15.10 29.01
C VAL A 152 3.96 -16.05 30.06
N ASP A 153 5.04 -16.77 29.72
CA ASP A 153 5.73 -17.67 30.63
C ASP A 153 6.34 -16.90 31.81
N PHE A 154 6.88 -15.70 31.57
CA PHE A 154 7.37 -14.83 32.64
C PHE A 154 6.25 -14.40 33.60
N GLU A 155 5.12 -13.93 33.07
CA GLU A 155 3.98 -13.52 33.91
C GLU A 155 3.47 -14.69 34.76
N THR A 156 3.38 -15.88 34.16
CA THR A 156 2.97 -17.12 34.83
C THR A 156 3.96 -17.49 35.93
N ALA A 157 5.26 -17.58 35.62
CA ALA A 157 6.30 -17.91 36.59
C ALA A 157 6.36 -16.89 37.74
N LEU A 158 6.18 -15.60 37.44
CA LEU A 158 6.17 -14.54 38.44
C LEU A 158 4.97 -14.65 39.38
N LYS A 159 3.79 -14.94 38.83
CA LYS A 159 2.56 -15.15 39.60
C LYS A 159 2.71 -16.37 40.52
N ASP A 160 3.15 -17.49 39.98
CA ASP A 160 3.32 -18.74 40.72
C ASP A 160 4.32 -18.58 41.86
N TYR A 161 5.46 -17.92 41.58
CA TYR A 161 6.46 -17.69 42.61
C TYR A 161 5.98 -16.74 43.71
N LYS A 162 5.18 -15.71 43.37
CA LYS A 162 4.55 -14.83 44.38
C LYS A 162 3.54 -15.59 45.24
N CYS A 163 2.74 -16.48 44.65
CA CYS A 163 1.81 -17.34 45.39
C CYS A 163 2.58 -18.28 46.35
N PHE A 164 3.67 -18.86 45.88
CA PHE A 164 4.57 -19.68 46.69
C PHE A 164 5.17 -18.88 47.87
N ILE A 165 5.72 -17.69 47.63
CA ILE A 165 6.26 -16.84 48.71
C ILE A 165 5.19 -16.53 49.77
N LYS A 166 3.95 -16.27 49.33
CA LYS A 166 2.82 -16.00 50.23
C LYS A 166 2.50 -17.22 51.10
N SER A 167 2.45 -18.43 50.53
CA SER A 167 2.20 -19.66 51.29
C SER A 167 3.33 -19.96 52.27
N GLU A 168 4.59 -19.80 51.86
CA GLU A 168 5.76 -19.97 52.72
C GLU A 168 5.78 -18.95 53.86
N LYS A 169 5.37 -17.70 53.62
CA LYS A 169 5.23 -16.69 54.67
C LYS A 169 4.24 -17.12 55.75
N LEU A 170 3.11 -17.73 55.36
CA LEU A 170 2.12 -18.26 56.30
C LEU A 170 2.67 -19.45 57.10
N LYS A 171 3.36 -20.39 56.44
CA LYS A 171 4.04 -21.52 57.11
C LYS A 171 5.05 -21.04 58.14
N ARG A 172 5.89 -20.05 57.78
CA ARG A 172 6.87 -19.46 58.71
C ARG A 172 6.21 -18.76 59.89
N LYS A 173 5.06 -18.09 59.69
CA LYS A 173 4.28 -17.49 60.78
C LYS A 173 3.74 -18.55 61.74
N LYS A 174 3.17 -19.64 61.20
CA LYS A 174 2.65 -20.77 61.99
C LYS A 174 3.76 -21.43 62.82
N LYS A 175 4.89 -21.79 62.18
CA LYS A 175 6.06 -22.37 62.87
C LYS A 175 6.56 -21.50 64.02
N ARG A 176 6.55 -20.17 63.85
CA ARG A 176 6.97 -19.22 64.89
C ARG A 176 6.11 -19.34 66.15
N VAL A 177 4.78 -19.33 65.97
CA VAL A 177 3.82 -19.40 67.09
C VAL A 177 3.87 -20.77 67.77
N GLU A 178 3.96 -21.86 67.01
CA GLU A 178 4.03 -23.22 67.58
C GLU A 178 5.31 -23.45 68.39
N ALA A 179 6.44 -22.97 67.87
CA ALA A 179 7.74 -23.16 68.49
C ALA A 179 7.94 -22.36 69.79
N GLU A 180 7.31 -21.18 69.90
CA GLU A 180 7.35 -20.33 71.10
C GLU A 180 6.80 -21.05 72.35
N GLN A 181 5.88 -21.99 72.16
CA GLN A 181 5.26 -22.76 73.24
C GLN A 181 5.95 -24.11 73.53
N GLN A 182 6.82 -24.58 72.62
CA GLN A 182 7.33 -25.95 72.64
C GLN A 182 8.85 -26.06 72.80
N LEU A 183 9.60 -25.02 72.41
CA LEU A 183 11.06 -25.04 72.42
C LEU A 183 11.63 -24.31 73.65
N SER A 184 12.85 -24.68 74.04
CA SER A 184 13.66 -23.87 74.94
C SER A 184 14.03 -22.54 74.27
N GLN A 185 14.40 -21.54 75.07
CA GLN A 185 14.78 -20.21 74.58
C GLN A 185 15.88 -20.28 73.51
N ASP A 186 16.97 -21.01 73.77
CA ASP A 186 18.08 -21.16 72.81
C ASP A 186 17.66 -21.85 71.51
N ALA A 187 16.78 -22.87 71.60
CA ALA A 187 16.27 -23.57 70.42
C ALA A 187 15.31 -22.68 69.60
N TYR A 188 14.52 -21.84 70.28
CA TYR A 188 13.62 -20.89 69.65
C TYR A 188 14.38 -19.78 68.92
N GLU A 189 15.42 -19.20 69.52
CA GLU A 189 16.25 -18.17 68.88
C GLU A 189 16.96 -18.68 67.62
N ASN A 190 17.49 -19.90 67.66
CA ASN A 190 18.07 -20.56 66.49
C ASN A 190 17.04 -20.72 65.36
N LEU A 191 15.81 -21.15 65.68
CA LEU A 191 14.73 -21.25 64.70
C LEU A 191 14.36 -19.88 64.10
N LEU A 192 14.33 -18.80 64.89
CA LEU A 192 14.03 -17.46 64.38
C LEU A 192 15.05 -17.02 63.33
N GLU A 193 16.34 -17.27 63.56
CA GLU A 193 17.39 -16.97 62.59
C GLU A 193 17.28 -17.83 61.32
N GLU A 194 16.90 -19.11 61.43
CA GLU A 194 16.60 -19.94 60.26
C GLU A 194 15.42 -19.41 59.44
N LEU A 195 14.31 -19.04 60.09
CA LEU A 195 13.12 -18.48 59.44
C LEU A 195 13.41 -17.13 58.76
N LYS A 196 14.33 -16.34 59.33
CA LYS A 196 14.84 -15.11 58.73
C LYS A 196 15.69 -15.40 57.49
N LYS A 197 16.63 -16.34 57.56
CA LYS A 197 17.42 -16.80 56.41
C LYS A 197 16.53 -17.30 55.27
N GLN A 198 15.48 -18.07 55.56
CA GLN A 198 14.48 -18.50 54.56
C GLN A 198 13.78 -17.30 53.90
N SER A 199 13.40 -16.30 54.68
CA SER A 199 12.76 -15.10 54.13
C SER A 199 13.68 -14.32 53.18
N ILE A 200 14.95 -14.19 53.55
CA ILE A 200 15.98 -13.53 52.74
C ILE A 200 16.23 -14.33 51.46
N PHE A 201 16.33 -15.66 51.57
CA PHE A 201 16.50 -16.56 50.44
C PHE A 201 15.40 -16.39 49.38
N TYR A 202 14.12 -16.39 49.80
CA TYR A 202 13.00 -16.19 48.86
C TYR A 202 12.99 -14.79 48.22
N HIS A 203 13.43 -13.76 48.94
CA HIS A 203 13.56 -12.42 48.39
C HIS A 203 14.60 -12.38 47.26
N PHE A 204 15.78 -12.95 47.49
CA PHE A 204 16.82 -13.03 46.46
C PHE A 204 16.41 -13.89 45.28
N ARG A 205 15.77 -15.03 45.53
CA ARG A 205 15.30 -15.92 44.47
C ARG A 205 14.25 -15.26 43.58
N LEU A 206 13.38 -14.40 44.12
CA LEU A 206 12.46 -13.59 43.31
C LEU A 206 13.21 -12.58 42.42
N LYS A 207 14.29 -11.98 42.93
CA LYS A 207 15.14 -11.06 42.17
C LYS A 207 15.85 -11.79 41.02
N ASP A 208 16.43 -12.96 41.31
CA ASP A 208 17.08 -13.80 40.30
C ASP A 208 16.09 -14.23 39.22
N LEU A 209 14.90 -14.72 39.62
CA LEU A 209 13.83 -15.07 38.68
C LEU A 209 13.55 -13.94 37.69
N LYS A 210 13.36 -12.71 38.18
CA LYS A 210 13.09 -11.55 37.31
C LYS A 210 14.24 -11.27 36.37
N ARG A 211 15.48 -11.26 36.86
CA ARG A 211 16.67 -11.02 36.04
C ARG A 211 16.82 -12.06 34.93
N ASP A 212 16.63 -13.33 35.25
CA ASP A 212 16.78 -14.43 34.31
C ASP A 212 15.72 -14.35 33.20
N TRP A 213 14.48 -13.98 33.54
CA TRP A 213 13.42 -13.76 32.55
C TRP A 213 13.64 -12.51 31.72
N GLU A 214 14.15 -11.43 32.30
CA GLU A 214 14.48 -10.22 31.56
C GLU A 214 15.57 -10.49 30.52
N HIS A 215 16.57 -11.30 30.85
CA HIS A 215 17.56 -11.78 29.88
C HIS A 215 16.91 -12.56 28.73
N LYS A 216 16.03 -13.54 29.05
CA LYS A 216 15.32 -14.33 28.03
C LYS A 216 14.44 -13.48 27.11
N ILE A 217 13.77 -12.46 27.66
CA ILE A 217 12.94 -11.54 26.88
C ILE A 217 13.82 -10.71 25.95
N THR A 218 14.95 -10.19 26.45
CA THR A 218 15.89 -9.41 25.64
C THR A 218 16.48 -10.24 24.50
N GLU A 219 16.88 -11.48 24.77
CA GLU A 219 17.39 -12.40 23.77
C GLU A 219 16.34 -12.72 22.69
N ALA A 220 15.10 -13.02 23.10
CA ALA A 220 14.01 -13.26 22.16
C ALA A 220 13.69 -12.03 21.29
N LYS A 221 13.75 -10.82 21.87
CA LYS A 221 13.55 -9.56 21.13
C LYS A 221 14.69 -9.27 20.16
N ALA A 222 15.94 -9.48 20.56
CA ALA A 222 17.09 -9.27 19.70
C ALA A 222 17.05 -10.20 18.47
N ASN A 223 16.61 -11.44 18.66
CA ASN A 223 16.38 -12.36 17.54
C ASN A 223 15.27 -11.84 16.60
N LEU A 224 14.15 -11.35 17.14
CA LEU A 224 13.08 -10.76 16.32
C LEU A 224 13.57 -9.52 15.54
N GLU A 225 14.34 -8.63 16.18
CA GLU A 225 14.90 -7.43 15.57
C GLU A 225 15.76 -7.73 14.34
N SER A 226 16.50 -8.85 14.33
CA SER A 226 17.30 -9.22 13.16
C SER A 226 16.48 -9.47 11.89
N TYR A 227 15.22 -9.92 12.03
CA TYR A 227 14.30 -10.06 10.90
C TYR A 227 13.61 -8.73 10.57
N GLU A 228 13.18 -8.00 11.60
CA GLU A 228 12.50 -6.72 11.43
C GLU A 228 13.39 -5.65 10.79
N HIS A 229 14.70 -5.68 11.01
CA HIS A 229 15.63 -4.73 10.41
C HIS A 229 15.53 -4.72 8.88
N THR A 230 15.66 -5.89 8.25
CA THR A 230 15.58 -6.06 6.79
C THR A 230 14.19 -5.69 6.26
N ILE A 231 13.13 -6.16 6.92
CA ILE A 231 11.75 -5.85 6.53
C ILE A 231 11.49 -4.35 6.57
N ASN A 232 11.94 -3.66 7.62
CA ASN A 232 11.75 -2.22 7.78
C ASN A 232 12.56 -1.41 6.76
N GLN A 233 13.77 -1.87 6.42
CA GLN A 233 14.57 -1.25 5.36
C GLN A 233 13.86 -1.33 4.00
N LEU A 234 13.34 -2.50 3.62
CA LEU A 234 12.59 -2.68 2.37
C LEU A 234 11.28 -1.86 2.35
N LYS A 235 10.56 -1.81 3.49
CA LYS A 235 9.36 -0.97 3.63
C LYS A 235 9.67 0.51 3.48
N PHE A 236 10.81 0.97 4.01
CA PHE A 236 11.27 2.34 3.87
C PHE A 236 11.60 2.66 2.41
N GLU A 237 12.38 1.81 1.74
CA GLU A 237 12.71 1.97 0.31
C GLU A 237 11.44 2.04 -0.55
N ARG A 238 10.51 1.09 -0.35
CA ARG A 238 9.21 1.08 -1.04
C ARG A 238 8.47 2.41 -0.85
N LYS A 239 8.43 2.93 0.38
CA LYS A 239 7.75 4.18 0.70
C LYS A 239 8.38 5.38 -0.01
N THR A 240 9.71 5.43 -0.11
CA THR A 240 10.43 6.50 -0.82
C THR A 240 10.17 6.46 -2.32
N LEU A 241 10.03 5.27 -2.90
CA LEU A 241 9.76 5.09 -4.33
C LEU A 241 8.30 5.32 -4.72
N SER A 242 7.37 5.16 -3.78
CA SER A 242 5.93 5.37 -4.00
C SER A 242 5.42 6.77 -3.65
N ALA A 243 6.27 7.63 -3.09
CA ALA A 243 5.94 9.00 -2.67
C ALA A 243 6.24 10.01 -3.77
#